data_AF-A0A3G2JGL9-F1
#
_entry.id   AF-A0A3G2JGL9-F1
#
_cell.length_a   1.000
_cell.length_b   1.000
_cell.length_c   1.000
_cell.angle_alpha   90.00
_cell.angle_beta   90.00
_cell.angle_gamma   90.00
#
_symmetry.space_group_name_H-M   'P 1'
#
loop_
_entity.id
_entity.type
_entity.pdbx_description
1 polymer ?
#
loop_
_entity_poly.entity_id
_entity_poly.type
_entity_poly.pdbx_seq_one_letter_code
_entity_poly.pdbx_strand_id
1 'polypeptide(L)'
;MGVTLAKGGNVSLSKAAPNLTNVLIGLGWDARSTTGAPFDLDASALLCDGTNRVLGDEYFVFYNQLTSPEGSVEHTGDNLTGEGEGDDESVLVDLGKVPARCEKIVFPVSIHMADERGQTFGQVSNAFIRVVNQADGQELARYDLSEDASTETAMIFGELYRYQGEWKFRAVGQGYASGLRGIALDFGVNVS
;
A
#
# COMPACT_ATOMS: atom_id res chain seq x y z
N MET A 1 3.84 17.40 11.68
CA MET A 1 3.53 17.77 10.28
C MET A 1 4.18 16.71 9.42
N GLY A 2 3.37 15.85 8.80
CA GLY A 2 3.88 14.84 7.88
C GLY A 2 4.42 15.47 6.60
N VAL A 3 5.30 14.75 5.92
CA VAL A 3 5.85 15.18 4.64
C VAL A 3 4.87 14.81 3.53
N THR A 4 4.24 15.78 2.90
CA THR A 4 3.50 15.52 1.66
C THR A 4 4.49 15.22 0.54
N LEU A 5 4.43 14.00 0.01
CA LEU A 5 5.23 13.53 -1.11
C LEU A 5 4.47 13.77 -2.42
N ALA A 6 5.22 14.04 -3.47
CA ALA A 6 4.74 13.94 -4.84
C ALA A 6 5.11 12.57 -5.43
N LYS A 7 4.56 12.24 -6.59
CA LYS A 7 4.90 11.02 -7.34
C LYS A 7 6.42 10.92 -7.54
N GLY A 8 7.02 9.79 -7.18
CA GLY A 8 8.48 9.58 -7.21
C GLY A 8 9.24 10.14 -6.01
N GLY A 9 8.57 10.85 -5.11
CA GLY A 9 9.15 11.39 -3.88
C GLY A 9 9.58 10.29 -2.92
N ASN A 10 10.66 10.53 -2.18
CA ASN A 10 11.09 9.61 -1.13
C ASN A 10 11.37 10.38 0.16
N VAL A 11 11.11 9.72 1.28
CA VAL A 11 11.38 10.21 2.63
C VAL A 11 12.12 9.14 3.41
N SER A 12 13.11 9.57 4.19
CA SER A 12 13.81 8.66 5.09
C SER A 12 13.02 8.54 6.38
N LEU A 13 12.42 7.38 6.62
CA LEU A 13 11.60 7.19 7.82
C LEU A 13 12.47 7.17 9.07
N SER A 14 13.70 6.64 8.99
CA SER A 14 14.68 6.70 10.09
C SER A 14 15.06 8.14 10.49
N LYS A 15 15.00 9.10 9.56
CA LYS A 15 15.21 10.53 9.90
C LYS A 15 14.00 11.17 10.56
N ALA A 16 12.80 10.74 10.17
CA ALA A 16 11.56 11.21 10.77
C ALA A 16 11.31 10.57 12.15
N ALA A 17 11.67 9.30 12.30
CA ALA A 17 11.55 8.51 13.51
C ALA A 17 12.76 7.56 13.66
N PRO A 18 13.78 7.90 14.47
CA PRO A 18 14.99 7.08 14.61
C PRO A 18 14.76 5.72 15.29
N ASN A 19 13.63 5.53 15.98
CA ASN A 19 13.23 4.27 16.62
C ASN A 19 12.01 3.64 15.94
N LEU A 20 11.87 3.82 14.63
CA LEU A 20 10.72 3.29 13.91
C LEU A 20 10.74 1.76 13.88
N THR A 21 9.90 1.15 14.72
CA THR A 21 9.66 -0.28 14.71
C THR A 21 8.39 -0.63 13.95
N ASN A 22 7.34 0.18 14.11
CA ASN A 22 6.01 -0.11 13.58
C ASN A 22 5.48 1.09 12.79
N VAL A 23 5.04 0.82 11.58
CA VAL A 23 4.48 1.79 10.65
C VAL A 23 3.05 1.40 10.35
N LEU A 24 2.14 2.36 10.42
CA LEU A 24 0.77 2.20 9.97
C LEU A 24 0.65 2.92 8.62
N ILE A 25 0.29 2.16 7.59
CA ILE A 25 -0.06 2.69 6.28
C ILE A 25 -1.57 2.87 6.27
N GLY A 26 -2.04 4.12 6.29
CA GLY A 26 -3.46 4.45 6.21
C GLY A 26 -3.83 4.82 4.78
N LEU A 27 -4.91 4.27 4.27
CA LEU A 27 -5.49 4.61 2.98
C LEU A 27 -6.89 5.16 3.22
N GLY A 28 -7.23 6.26 2.56
CA GLY A 28 -8.58 6.82 2.60
C GLY A 28 -9.01 7.21 1.20
N TRP A 29 -10.29 7.01 0.88
CA TRP A 29 -10.85 7.38 -0.41
C TRP A 29 -12.33 7.74 -0.34
N ASP A 30 -12.77 8.62 -1.22
CA ASP A 30 -14.17 9.02 -1.34
C ASP A 30 -14.79 8.37 -2.59
N ALA A 31 -15.69 7.42 -2.36
CA ALA A 31 -16.47 6.77 -3.40
C ALA A 31 -17.46 7.76 -4.01
N ARG A 32 -17.35 8.05 -5.32
CA ARG A 32 -18.34 8.90 -6.00
C ARG A 32 -19.67 8.15 -6.11
N SER A 33 -20.63 8.47 -5.24
CA SER A 33 -21.94 7.79 -5.10
C SER A 33 -22.91 7.88 -6.29
N THR A 34 -22.44 8.08 -7.52
CA THR A 34 -23.30 8.32 -8.69
C THR A 34 -23.79 7.07 -9.41
N THR A 35 -23.24 5.86 -9.15
CA THR A 35 -23.58 4.63 -9.90
C THR A 35 -23.95 3.40 -9.06
N GLY A 36 -24.04 3.52 -7.73
CA GLY A 36 -24.70 2.51 -6.88
C GLY A 36 -23.91 1.24 -6.55
N ALA A 37 -22.69 1.06 -7.07
CA ALA A 37 -21.78 0.00 -6.62
C ALA A 37 -20.73 0.59 -5.65
N PRO A 38 -20.44 -0.08 -4.53
CA PRO A 38 -19.39 0.35 -3.62
C PRO A 38 -18.02 0.27 -4.30
N PHE A 39 -17.13 1.20 -3.95
CA PHE A 39 -15.73 1.17 -4.37
C PHE A 39 -14.95 0.43 -3.31
N ASP A 40 -14.43 -0.70 -3.74
CA ASP A 40 -13.70 -1.63 -2.91
C ASP A 40 -12.24 -1.54 -3.35
N LEU A 41 -11.42 -0.86 -2.56
CA LEU A 41 -9.99 -0.69 -2.81
C LEU A 41 -9.25 -1.62 -1.85
N ASP A 42 -8.66 -2.66 -2.42
CA ASP A 42 -7.80 -3.59 -1.73
C ASP A 42 -6.36 -3.06 -1.70
N ALA A 43 -5.84 -2.68 -0.53
CA ALA A 43 -4.41 -2.56 -0.33
C ALA A 43 -3.80 -3.93 -0.07
N SER A 44 -2.60 -4.12 -0.61
CA SER A 44 -1.82 -5.31 -0.36
C SER A 44 -0.38 -4.92 -0.05
N ALA A 45 0.37 -5.84 0.53
CA ALA A 45 1.77 -5.66 0.84
C ALA A 45 2.57 -6.87 0.35
N LEU A 46 3.58 -6.60 -0.46
CA LEU A 46 4.49 -7.59 -1.04
C LEU A 46 5.87 -7.42 -0.40
N LEU A 47 6.29 -8.37 0.42
CA LEU A 47 7.66 -8.36 0.95
C LEU A 47 8.59 -8.98 -0.08
N CYS A 48 9.46 -8.13 -0.64
CA CYS A 48 10.38 -8.49 -1.70
C CYS A 48 11.84 -8.46 -1.23
N ASP A 49 12.64 -9.33 -1.82
CA ASP A 49 14.08 -9.36 -1.64
C ASP A 49 14.78 -8.29 -2.51
N GLY A 50 16.11 -8.21 -2.41
CA GLY A 50 16.92 -7.29 -3.23
C GLY A 50 16.74 -7.47 -4.74
N THR A 51 16.29 -8.65 -5.21
CA THR A 51 16.05 -8.94 -6.62
C THR A 51 14.67 -8.53 -7.15
N ASN A 52 13.85 -7.78 -6.37
CA ASN A 52 12.46 -7.44 -6.71
C ASN A 52 11.53 -8.67 -6.79
N ARG A 53 11.84 -9.75 -6.08
CA ARG A 53 10.94 -10.90 -6.02
C ARG A 53 10.35 -11.06 -4.65
N VAL A 54 9.11 -11.52 -4.57
CA VAL A 54 8.53 -11.88 -3.28
C VAL A 54 9.36 -12.99 -2.63
N LEU A 55 9.48 -12.93 -1.30
CA LEU A 55 10.17 -13.95 -0.53
C LEU A 55 9.48 -15.32 -0.60
N GLY A 56 8.18 -15.31 -0.90
CA GLY A 56 7.31 -16.46 -1.12
C GLY A 56 5.86 -16.02 -1.19
N ASP A 57 4.96 -16.88 -1.65
CA ASP A 57 3.52 -16.58 -1.74
C ASP A 57 2.91 -16.22 -0.37
N GLU A 58 3.46 -16.75 0.72
CA GLU A 58 3.05 -16.41 2.10
C GLU A 58 3.44 -14.98 2.52
N TYR A 59 4.38 -14.35 1.81
CA TYR A 59 4.81 -12.97 2.04
C TYR A 59 4.02 -11.95 1.23
N PHE A 60 2.93 -12.40 0.60
CA PHE A 60 1.92 -11.55 0.01
C PHE A 60 0.77 -11.41 0.99
N VAL A 61 0.65 -10.22 1.59
CA VAL A 61 -0.43 -9.87 2.51
C VAL A 61 -1.49 -9.10 1.73
N PHE A 62 -2.72 -9.56 1.80
CA PHE A 62 -3.89 -9.01 1.10
C PHE A 62 -5.15 -9.37 1.89
N TYR A 63 -6.34 -8.95 1.44
CA TYR A 63 -7.61 -9.18 2.14
C TYR A 63 -7.85 -10.64 2.58
N ASN A 64 -7.39 -11.64 1.81
CA ASN A 64 -7.53 -13.06 2.16
C ASN A 64 -6.44 -13.57 3.13
N GLN A 65 -5.28 -12.89 3.15
CA GLN A 65 -4.12 -13.21 3.97
C GLN A 65 -3.76 -11.98 4.80
N LEU A 66 -4.54 -11.73 5.85
CA LEU A 66 -4.45 -10.51 6.67
C LEU A 66 -3.12 -10.37 7.41
N THR A 67 -2.35 -11.44 7.57
CA THR A 67 -1.06 -11.39 8.28
C THR A 67 0.01 -12.18 7.55
N SER A 68 1.20 -11.60 7.50
CA SER A 68 2.42 -12.31 7.07
C SER A 68 2.80 -13.41 8.09
N PRO A 69 3.45 -14.50 7.67
CA PRO A 69 3.84 -15.61 8.57
C PRO A 69 4.74 -15.19 9.73
N GLU A 70 5.52 -14.12 9.58
CA GLU A 70 6.37 -13.57 10.64
C GLU A 70 5.66 -12.51 11.50
N GLY A 71 4.42 -12.17 11.18
CA GLY A 71 3.68 -11.07 11.82
C GLY A 71 4.34 -9.71 11.61
N SER A 72 5.13 -9.57 10.55
CA SER A 72 5.79 -8.34 10.12
C SER A 72 4.86 -7.37 9.40
N VAL A 73 3.79 -7.88 8.79
CA VAL A 73 2.74 -7.08 8.18
C VAL A 73 1.40 -7.65 8.62
N GLU A 74 0.50 -6.76 9.04
CA GLU A 74 -0.84 -7.04 9.51
C GLU A 74 -1.81 -6.04 8.87
N HIS A 75 -2.81 -6.57 8.18
CA HIS A 75 -3.90 -5.84 7.59
C HIS A 75 -5.00 -5.69 8.65
N THR A 76 -5.39 -4.47 9.02
CA THR A 76 -6.31 -4.25 10.15
C THR A 76 -7.78 -4.48 9.80
N GLY A 77 -8.09 -4.67 8.51
CA GLY A 77 -9.44 -4.98 8.03
C GLY A 77 -9.67 -4.37 6.66
N ASP A 78 -10.41 -5.09 5.84
CA ASP A 78 -10.86 -4.68 4.51
C ASP A 78 -12.16 -3.87 4.65
N ASN A 79 -12.16 -2.66 4.09
CA ASN A 79 -13.36 -1.82 4.01
C ASN A 79 -13.88 -1.79 2.57
N LEU A 80 -14.81 -2.70 2.31
CA LEU A 80 -15.46 -2.92 1.01
C LEU A 80 -16.29 -1.74 0.49
N THR A 81 -16.47 -0.67 1.27
CA THR A 81 -17.42 0.41 0.95
C THR A 81 -16.81 1.80 0.90
N GLY A 82 -15.66 2.03 1.56
CA GLY A 82 -15.15 3.37 1.82
C GLY A 82 -16.14 4.24 2.62
N GLU A 83 -17.10 3.63 3.33
CA GLU A 83 -17.97 4.36 4.25
C GLU A 83 -17.22 4.57 5.57
N GLY A 84 -16.63 5.76 5.73
CA GLY A 84 -15.95 6.16 6.95
C GLY A 84 -15.33 7.56 6.83
N GLU A 85 -15.27 8.31 7.93
CA GLU A 85 -14.44 9.52 7.98
C GLU A 85 -13.01 9.11 8.40
N GLY A 86 -12.05 9.10 7.47
CA GLY A 86 -10.63 8.93 7.82
C GLY A 86 -9.85 7.94 6.95
N ASP A 87 -9.11 7.04 7.61
CA ASP A 87 -8.48 5.90 6.95
C ASP A 87 -9.53 4.80 6.83
N ASP A 88 -9.96 4.52 5.59
CA ASP A 88 -10.85 3.41 5.29
C ASP A 88 -10.16 2.08 5.50
N GLU A 89 -8.86 2.03 5.15
CA GLU A 89 -8.04 0.85 5.28
C GLU A 89 -6.71 1.16 5.94
N SER A 90 -6.19 0.20 6.71
CA SER A 90 -4.90 0.35 7.37
C SER A 90 -4.08 -0.93 7.35
N VAL A 91 -2.79 -0.77 7.06
CA VAL A 91 -1.81 -1.86 7.05
C VAL A 91 -0.70 -1.54 8.05
N LEU A 92 -0.62 -2.34 9.11
CA LEU A 92 0.46 -2.32 10.07
C LEU A 92 1.68 -3.06 9.51
N VAL A 93 2.86 -2.46 9.65
CA VAL A 93 4.13 -3.00 9.20
C VAL A 93 5.14 -2.88 10.34
N ASP A 94 5.50 -4.01 10.94
CA ASP A 94 6.53 -4.16 11.95
C ASP A 94 7.89 -4.43 11.29
N LEU A 95 8.64 -3.36 11.07
CA LEU A 95 9.99 -3.36 10.50
C LEU A 95 11.02 -4.09 11.38
N GLY A 96 10.73 -4.28 12.67
CA GLY A 96 11.57 -5.03 13.60
C GLY A 96 11.47 -6.54 13.40
N LYS A 97 10.31 -7.02 12.94
CA LYS A 97 10.07 -8.44 12.59
C LYS A 97 10.36 -8.77 11.14
N VAL A 98 10.53 -7.75 10.28
CA VAL A 98 10.88 -7.97 8.87
C VAL A 98 12.21 -8.72 8.78
N PRO A 99 12.25 -9.86 8.10
CA PRO A 99 13.45 -10.69 8.06
C PRO A 99 14.53 -9.99 7.23
N ALA A 100 15.81 -10.25 7.54
CA ALA A 100 16.93 -9.60 6.84
C ALA A 100 17.00 -9.89 5.33
N ARG A 101 16.32 -10.95 4.87
CA ARG A 101 16.14 -11.28 3.44
C ARG A 101 15.21 -10.32 2.70
N CYS A 102 14.30 -9.65 3.42
CA CYS A 102 13.43 -8.62 2.87
C CYS A 102 14.22 -7.32 2.78
N GLU A 103 14.41 -6.83 1.56
CA GLU A 103 15.03 -5.53 1.33
C GLU A 103 14.02 -4.44 0.99
N LYS A 104 12.81 -4.82 0.53
CA LYS A 104 11.75 -3.86 0.21
C LYS A 104 10.37 -4.45 0.44
N ILE A 105 9.41 -3.59 0.75
CA ILE A 105 8.00 -3.92 0.93
C ILE A 105 7.23 -2.99 0.02
N VAL A 106 6.53 -3.56 -0.96
CA VAL A 106 5.77 -2.80 -1.95
C VAL A 106 4.30 -2.81 -1.53
N PHE A 107 3.64 -1.65 -1.61
CA PHE A 107 2.23 -1.48 -1.28
C PHE A 107 1.43 -1.23 -2.57
N PRO A 108 1.07 -2.27 -3.32
CA PRO A 108 0.07 -2.14 -4.36
C PRO A 108 -1.32 -1.98 -3.77
N VAL A 109 -2.15 -1.24 -4.48
CA VAL A 109 -3.57 -1.06 -4.20
C VAL A 109 -4.32 -1.34 -5.49
N SER A 110 -5.41 -2.08 -5.41
CA SER A 110 -6.23 -2.45 -6.55
C SER A 110 -7.69 -2.28 -6.26
N ILE A 111 -8.48 -2.01 -7.29
CA ILE A 111 -9.94 -1.96 -7.16
C ILE A 111 -10.49 -3.37 -7.37
N HIS A 112 -11.22 -3.88 -6.38
CA HIS A 112 -11.89 -5.17 -6.46
C HIS A 112 -12.96 -5.14 -7.56
N MET A 113 -12.99 -6.18 -8.40
CA MET A 113 -13.93 -6.30 -9.53
C MET A 113 -13.94 -5.09 -10.47
N ALA A 114 -12.81 -4.39 -10.63
CA ALA A 114 -12.70 -3.23 -11.51
C ALA A 114 -13.18 -3.50 -12.95
N ASP A 115 -12.83 -4.66 -13.52
CA ASP A 115 -13.22 -5.06 -14.87
C ASP A 115 -14.72 -5.39 -14.99
N GLU A 116 -15.25 -6.17 -14.02
CA GLU A 116 -16.68 -6.54 -13.98
C GLU A 116 -17.60 -5.33 -13.71
N ARG A 117 -17.14 -4.38 -12.89
CA ARG A 117 -17.91 -3.19 -12.50
C ARG A 117 -17.61 -1.98 -13.37
N GLY A 118 -16.63 -2.06 -14.27
CA GLY A 118 -16.12 -0.93 -15.04
C GLY A 118 -15.62 0.22 -14.16
N GLN A 119 -15.11 -0.12 -12.97
CA GLN A 119 -14.62 0.83 -11.98
C GLN A 119 -13.14 1.14 -12.23
N THR A 120 -12.78 2.42 -12.12
CA THR A 120 -11.39 2.88 -12.27
C THR A 120 -11.04 3.87 -11.18
N PHE A 121 -9.75 4.05 -10.90
CA PHE A 121 -9.30 5.06 -9.95
C PHE A 121 -9.72 6.49 -10.37
N GLY A 122 -10.01 6.74 -11.65
CA GLY A 122 -10.57 8.00 -12.12
C GLY A 122 -11.98 8.33 -11.60
N GLN A 123 -12.70 7.35 -11.04
CA GLN A 123 -14.01 7.56 -10.43
C GLN A 123 -13.96 7.69 -8.90
N VAL A 124 -12.77 7.47 -8.30
CA VAL A 124 -12.52 7.67 -6.89
C VAL A 124 -12.06 9.11 -6.68
N SER A 125 -12.61 9.78 -5.68
CA SER A 125 -12.22 11.16 -5.32
C SER A 125 -11.46 11.16 -4.00
N ASN A 126 -10.61 12.16 -3.78
CA ASN A 126 -9.87 12.33 -2.52
C ASN A 126 -9.13 11.07 -2.03
N ALA A 127 -8.66 10.21 -2.94
CA ALA A 127 -7.85 9.06 -2.54
C ALA A 127 -6.50 9.56 -2.02
N PHE A 128 -6.07 9.09 -0.86
CA PHE A 128 -4.76 9.38 -0.30
C PHE A 128 -4.20 8.16 0.42
N ILE A 129 -2.88 8.06 0.43
CA ILE A 129 -2.14 7.15 1.31
C ILE A 129 -1.33 7.99 2.28
N ARG A 130 -1.22 7.53 3.51
CA ARG A 130 -0.33 8.11 4.49
C ARG A 130 0.41 7.03 5.25
N VAL A 131 1.58 7.41 5.71
CA VAL A 131 2.51 6.57 6.46
C VAL A 131 2.63 7.23 7.81
N VAL A 132 2.18 6.54 8.86
CA VAL A 132 2.12 7.02 10.23
C VAL A 132 3.02 6.12 11.08
N ASN A 133 3.81 6.72 11.97
CA ASN A 133 4.52 5.95 12.99
C ASN A 133 3.50 5.48 14.04
N GLN A 134 3.32 4.17 14.18
CA GLN A 134 2.35 3.63 15.15
C GLN A 134 2.77 3.94 16.60
N ALA A 135 4.07 4.05 16.88
CA ALA A 135 4.56 4.28 18.24
C ALA A 135 4.15 5.65 18.80
N ASP A 136 4.14 6.69 17.96
CA ASP A 136 3.90 8.07 18.36
C ASP A 136 2.65 8.69 17.69
N GLY A 137 2.00 7.95 16.78
CA GLY A 137 0.89 8.46 15.95
C GLY A 137 1.29 9.57 14.98
N GLN A 138 2.60 9.75 14.74
CA GLN A 138 3.11 10.84 13.91
C GLN A 138 3.04 10.47 12.43
N GLU A 139 2.32 11.25 11.64
CA GLU A 139 2.34 11.14 10.18
C GLU A 139 3.76 11.46 9.67
N LEU A 140 4.39 10.48 9.03
CA LEU A 140 5.73 10.54 8.45
C LEU A 140 5.66 11.02 7.00
N ALA A 141 4.71 10.46 6.25
CA ALA A 141 4.52 10.74 4.84
C ALA A 141 3.04 10.75 4.48
N ARG A 142 2.67 11.56 3.49
CA ARG A 142 1.34 11.54 2.88
C ARG A 142 1.50 11.69 1.37
N TYR A 143 0.74 10.92 0.60
CA TYR A 143 0.69 11.02 -0.85
C TYR A 143 -0.77 11.03 -1.28
N ASP A 144 -1.18 12.14 -1.90
CA ASP A 144 -2.54 12.33 -2.38
C ASP A 144 -2.64 11.90 -3.85
N LEU A 145 -3.64 11.06 -4.13
CA LEU A 145 -3.91 10.45 -5.41
C LEU A 145 -5.00 11.26 -6.12
N SER A 146 -4.61 12.34 -6.81
CA SER A 146 -5.60 13.28 -7.36
C SER A 146 -5.75 13.25 -8.88
N GLU A 147 -4.76 12.81 -9.67
CA GLU A 147 -4.83 12.95 -11.15
C GLU A 147 -4.18 11.83 -11.99
N ASP A 148 -3.31 10.99 -11.44
CA ASP A 148 -2.40 10.15 -12.25
C ASP A 148 -2.94 8.76 -12.64
N ALA A 149 -4.07 8.31 -12.08
CA ALA A 149 -4.54 6.92 -12.22
C ALA A 149 -5.90 6.78 -12.92
N SER A 150 -6.27 7.73 -13.78
CA SER A 150 -7.63 7.83 -14.34
C SER A 150 -8.13 6.58 -15.08
N THR A 151 -7.24 5.71 -15.60
CA THR A 151 -7.62 4.51 -16.37
C THR A 151 -7.21 3.20 -15.73
N GLU A 152 -6.48 3.24 -14.63
CA GLU A 152 -5.83 2.05 -14.07
C GLU A 152 -6.74 1.37 -13.04
N THR A 153 -6.61 0.05 -12.93
CA THR A 153 -7.39 -0.79 -12.00
C THR A 153 -6.56 -1.27 -10.81
N ALA A 154 -5.23 -1.27 -10.95
CA ALA A 154 -4.30 -1.45 -9.85
C ALA A 154 -3.14 -0.47 -9.97
N MET A 155 -2.50 -0.17 -8.86
CA MET A 155 -1.33 0.69 -8.84
C MET A 155 -0.47 0.51 -7.59
N ILE A 156 0.81 0.78 -7.71
CA ILE A 156 1.74 0.83 -6.58
C ILE A 156 1.75 2.24 -6.03
N PHE A 157 1.19 2.43 -4.84
CA PHE A 157 1.19 3.72 -4.16
C PHE A 157 2.60 4.06 -3.66
N GLY A 158 3.26 3.09 -3.03
CA GLY A 158 4.61 3.27 -2.56
C GLY A 158 5.34 1.98 -2.23
N GLU A 159 6.62 2.13 -1.96
CA GLU A 159 7.49 1.07 -1.49
C GLU A 159 8.29 1.55 -0.28
N LEU A 160 8.38 0.70 0.73
CA LEU A 160 9.39 0.79 1.77
C LEU A 160 10.60 0.03 1.28
N TYR A 161 11.79 0.61 1.35
CA TYR A 161 13.02 -0.09 1.03
C TYR A 161 14.07 0.21 2.08
N ARG A 162 14.91 -0.80 2.32
CA ARG A 162 16.05 -0.69 3.22
C ARG A 162 17.24 -0.16 2.45
N TYR A 163 17.83 0.92 2.94
CA TYR A 163 18.98 1.56 2.34
C TYR A 163 20.02 1.88 3.41
N GLN A 164 21.22 1.30 3.29
CA GLN A 164 22.32 1.46 4.27
C GLN A 164 21.91 1.16 5.73
N GLY A 165 20.99 0.21 5.92
CA GLY A 165 20.48 -0.17 7.25
C GLY A 165 19.31 0.67 7.75
N GLU A 166 18.93 1.74 7.04
CA GLU A 166 17.78 2.60 7.34
C GLU A 166 16.57 2.25 6.47
N TRP A 167 15.37 2.51 6.98
CA TRP A 167 14.13 2.35 6.21
C TRP A 167 13.74 3.66 5.55
N LYS A 168 13.46 3.59 4.25
CA LYS A 168 13.02 4.72 3.44
C LYS A 168 11.70 4.38 2.78
N PHE A 169 10.79 5.34 2.74
CA PHE A 169 9.55 5.24 2.00
C PHE A 169 9.69 6.01 0.70
N ARG A 170 9.20 5.43 -0.39
CA ARG A 170 9.14 6.08 -1.69
C ARG A 170 7.72 5.99 -2.23
N ALA A 171 7.14 7.13 -2.56
CA ALA A 171 5.92 7.21 -3.34
C ALA A 171 6.28 6.86 -4.79
N VAL A 172 5.70 5.78 -5.32
CA VAL A 172 5.98 5.32 -6.69
C VAL A 172 4.90 5.87 -7.63
N GLY A 173 3.63 5.62 -7.31
CA GLY A 173 2.48 6.05 -8.12
C GLY A 173 2.46 5.38 -9.51
N GLN A 174 2.84 4.11 -9.60
CA GLN A 174 2.89 3.38 -10.87
C GLN A 174 1.61 2.55 -11.06
N GLY A 175 0.83 2.90 -12.07
CA GLY A 175 -0.36 2.16 -12.47
C GLY A 175 -0.05 0.85 -13.20
N TYR A 176 -0.96 -0.11 -13.04
CA TYR A 176 -0.99 -1.40 -13.70
C TYR A 176 -2.39 -1.72 -14.21
N ALA A 177 -2.55 -1.72 -15.53
CA ALA A 177 -3.78 -2.17 -16.19
C ALA A 177 -4.07 -3.67 -16.00
N SER A 178 -3.05 -4.48 -15.68
CA SER A 178 -3.19 -5.94 -15.47
C SER A 178 -3.73 -6.32 -14.08
N GLY A 179 -4.16 -5.34 -13.27
CA GLY A 179 -4.70 -5.57 -11.94
C GLY A 179 -3.66 -6.07 -10.92
N LEU A 180 -4.13 -6.43 -9.73
CA LEU A 180 -3.29 -6.98 -8.65
C LEU A 180 -2.57 -8.26 -9.07
N ARG A 181 -3.24 -9.10 -9.87
CA ARG A 181 -2.65 -10.34 -10.39
C ARG A 181 -1.43 -10.07 -11.28
N GLY A 182 -1.49 -9.04 -12.13
CA GLY A 182 -0.35 -8.64 -12.96
C GLY A 182 0.84 -8.17 -12.12
N ILE A 183 0.58 -7.38 -11.08
CA ILE A 183 1.60 -6.94 -10.12
C ILE A 183 2.22 -8.17 -9.44
N ALA A 184 1.39 -9.02 -8.85
CA ALA A 184 1.84 -10.22 -8.15
C ALA A 184 2.71 -11.12 -9.07
N LEU A 185 2.29 -11.34 -10.33
CA LEU A 185 3.08 -12.09 -11.31
C LEU A 185 4.41 -11.41 -11.67
N ASP A 186 4.45 -10.08 -11.81
CA ASP A 186 5.67 -9.32 -12.08
C ASP A 186 6.70 -9.46 -10.95
N PHE A 187 6.22 -9.43 -9.71
CA PHE A 187 7.00 -9.70 -8.50
C PHE A 187 7.27 -11.20 -8.24
N GLY A 188 6.82 -12.09 -9.14
CA GLY A 188 7.10 -13.53 -9.08
C GLY A 188 6.24 -14.34 -8.11
N VAL A 189 5.11 -13.79 -7.66
CA VAL A 189 4.06 -14.53 -6.92
C VAL A 189 3.37 -15.50 -7.87
N ASN A 190 3.15 -16.73 -7.44
CA ASN A 190 2.54 -17.76 -8.25
C ASN A 190 1.02 -17.73 -8.08
N VAL A 191 0.36 -16.81 -8.80
CA VAL A 191 -1.10 -16.65 -8.77
C VAL A 191 -1.77 -17.65 -9.73
N SER A 192 -1.81 -18.91 -9.29
CA SER A 192 -2.47 -20.03 -10.01
C SER A 192 -3.97 -20.08 -9.76
#